data_AF-A0A498RAX3-F1
#
_entry.id   AF-A0A498RAX3-F1
#
_cell.length_a   1.000
_cell.length_b   1.000
_cell.length_c   1.000
_cell.angle_alpha   90.00
_cell.angle_beta   90.00
_cell.angle_gamma   90.00
#
_symmetry.space_group_name_H-M   'P 1'
#
loop_
_entity.id
_entity.type
_entity.pdbx_description
1 polymer ?
#
loop_
_entity_poly.entity_id
_entity_poly.type
_entity_poly.pdbx_seq_one_letter_code
_entity_poly.pdbx_strand_id
1 'polypeptide(L)' 'MPTYHIIINGQPTEDLVTGDTYIDAYFSASEKVPNDYKKDFKLVKVEEESED' A
#
# COMPACT_ATOMS: atom_id res chain seq x y z
N MET A 1 8.48 -0.51 11.05
CA MET A 1 8.29 -0.10 9.65
C MET A 1 6.80 0.05 9.43
N PRO A 2 6.30 1.18 8.92
CA PRO A 2 4.89 1.35 8.62
C PRO A 2 4.38 0.35 7.58
N THR A 3 3.14 -0.09 7.76
CA THR A 3 2.42 -0.96 6.82
C THR A 3 1.40 -0.14 6.05
N TYR A 4 1.19 -0.46 4.77
CA TYR A 4 0.25 0.21 3.90
C TYR A 4 -0.64 -0.80 3.16
N HIS A 5 -1.93 -0.48 3.06
CA HIS A 5 -2.85 -1.11 2.12
C HIS A 5 -2.68 -0.51 0.73
N ILE A 6 -2.61 -1.39 -0.27
CA ILE A 6 -2.72 -0.98 -1.67
C ILE A 6 -4.20 -0.77 -1.98
N ILE A 7 -4.54 0.40 -2.51
CA ILE A 7 -5.89 0.75 -2.93
C ILE A 7 -5.92 0.82 -4.45
N ILE A 8 -6.74 -0.02 -5.09
CA ILE A 8 -6.94 -0.03 -6.55
C ILE A 8 -8.41 0.31 -6.82
N ASN A 9 -8.68 1.28 -7.69
CA ASN A 9 -10.05 1.74 -7.99
C ASN A 9 -10.88 2.13 -6.74
N GLY A 10 -10.22 2.61 -5.69
CA GLY A 10 -10.87 2.97 -4.42
C GLY A 10 -11.20 1.78 -3.51
N GLN A 11 -10.83 0.55 -3.87
CA GLN A 11 -10.99 -0.63 -3.03
C GLN A 11 -9.64 -1.09 -2.48
N PRO A 12 -9.54 -1.39 -1.17
CA PRO A 12 -8.34 -1.99 -0.61
C PRO A 12 -8.16 -3.41 -1.14
N THR A 13 -6.95 -3.74 -1.54
CA THR A 13 -6.56 -5.11 -1.85
C THR A 13 -6.17 -5.85 -0.58
N GLU A 14 -6.17 -7.18 -0.66
CA GLU A 14 -5.64 -8.04 0.40
C GLU A 14 -4.11 -7.92 0.54
N ASP A 15 -3.42 -7.44 -0.50
CA ASP A 15 -1.99 -7.17 -0.45
C ASP A 15 -1.65 -6.00 0.47
N LEU A 16 -0.68 -6.28 1.35
CA LEU A 16 -0.03 -5.30 2.20
C LEU A 16 1.43 -5.12 1.77
N VAL A 17 1.92 -3.90 1.94
CA VAL A 17 3.33 -3.57 1.77
C VAL A 17 3.85 -2.87 3.00
N THR A 18 5.09 -3.19 3.35
CA THR A 18 5.83 -2.51 4.40
C THR A 18 7.01 -1.80 3.76
N GLY A 19 7.41 -0.68 4.33
CA GLY A 19 8.58 0.06 3.88
C GLY A 19 9.07 1.00 4.96
N ASP A 20 10.37 1.29 4.97
CA ASP A 20 10.96 2.28 5.87
C ASP A 20 10.43 3.69 5.58
N THR A 21 10.23 4.01 4.30
CA THR A 21 9.58 5.23 3.85
C THR A 21 8.35 4.93 2.98
N TYR A 22 7.50 5.95 2.76
CA TYR A 22 6.38 5.86 1.83
C TYR A 22 6.84 5.49 0.40
N ILE A 23 8.01 5.99 -0.02
CA ILE A 23 8.56 5.74 -1.35
C ILE A 23 8.96 4.27 -1.50
N ASP A 24 9.62 3.69 -0.49
CA ASP A 24 9.98 2.27 -0.49
C ASP A 24 8.75 1.37 -0.55
N ALA A 25 7.71 1.71 0.22
CA ALA A 25 6.43 1.02 0.18
C ALA A 25 5.77 1.15 -1.19
N TYR A 26 5.84 2.33 -1.84
CA TYR A 26 5.27 2.57 -3.17
C TYR A 26 5.96 1.76 -4.26
N PHE A 27 7.29 1.67 -4.26
CA PHE A 27 8.01 0.80 -5.20
C PHE A 27 7.68 -0.66 -4.98
N SER A 28 7.67 -1.13 -3.73
CA SER A 28 7.29 -2.51 -3.39
C SER A 28 5.87 -2.84 -3.83
N ALA A 29 4.93 -1.90 -3.68
CA ALA A 29 3.56 -2.05 -4.16
C ALA A 29 3.49 -2.08 -5.69
N SER A 30 4.23 -1.22 -6.37
CA SER A 30 4.28 -1.20 -7.85
C SER A 30 4.76 -2.53 -8.45
N GLU A 31 5.57 -3.30 -7.73
CA GLU A 31 6.00 -4.64 -8.16
C GLU A 31 4.90 -5.70 -7.99
N LYS A 32 4.04 -5.56 -6.97
CA LYS A 32 2.91 -6.46 -6.70
C LYS A 32 1.67 -6.14 -7.53
N VAL A 33 1.47 -4.86 -7.84
CA VAL A 33 0.28 -4.37 -8.55
C VAL A 33 0.34 -4.78 -10.03
N PRO A 34 -0.77 -5.31 -10.60
CA PRO A 34 -0.85 -5.63 -12.02
C PRO A 34 -0.53 -4.40 -12.90
N ASN A 35 0.09 -4.61 -14.06
CA ASN A 35 0.51 -3.51 -14.95
C ASN A 35 -0.61 -2.52 -15.28
N ASP A 36 -1.86 -3.00 -15.42
CA ASP A 36 -3.05 -2.16 -15.65
C ASP A 36 -3.31 -1.12 -14.54
N TYR A 37 -2.90 -1.39 -13.30
CA TYR A 37 -3.18 -0.54 -12.14
C TYR A 37 -1.96 0.19 -11.60
N LYS A 38 -0.77 0.00 -12.17
CA LYS A 38 0.48 0.62 -11.69
C LYS A 38 0.46 2.16 -11.67
N LYS A 39 -0.42 2.79 -12.44
CA LYS A 39 -0.57 4.26 -12.50
C LYS A 39 -1.71 4.80 -11.64
N ASP A 40 -2.61 3.93 -11.18
CA ASP A 40 -3.88 4.32 -10.54
C ASP A 40 -4.05 3.73 -9.14
N PHE A 41 -3.03 3.06 -8.60
CA PHE A 41 -3.04 2.59 -7.21
C PHE A 41 -2.58 3.68 -6.24
N LYS A 42 -3.04 3.57 -4.98
CA LYS A 42 -2.61 4.42 -3.87
C LYS A 42 -2.21 3.57 -2.69
N LEU A 43 -1.43 4.15 -1.78
CA LEU A 43 -1.09 3.53 -0.51
C LEU A 43 -1.77 4.28 0.62
N VAL A 44 -2.52 3.55 1.44
CA VAL A 44 -3.12 4.05 2.68
C VAL A 44 -2.41 3.39 3.84
N LYS A 45 -1.84 4.18 4.74
CA LYS A 45 -1.14 3.65 5.92
C LYS A 45 -2.17 2.91 6.78
N VAL A 46 -1.82 1.69 7.18
CA VAL A 46 -2.56 0.99 8.22
C VAL A 46 -2.19 1.68 9.52
N GLU A 47 -3.11 2.50 10.03
CA GLU A 47 -3.03 2.94 11.42
C GLU A 47 -3.39 1.70 12.23
N GLU A 48 -2.38 1.04 12.81
CA GLU A 48 -2.64 0.17 13.96
C GLU A 48 -3.30 1.07 14.99
N GLU A 49 -4.63 0.98 15.11
CA GLU A 49 -5.35 1.55 16.24
C GLU A 49 -4.61 1.02 17.47
N SER A 50 -3.82 1.90 18.08
CA SER A 50 -3.29 1.65 19.40
C SER A 50 -4.53 1.70 20.29
N GLU A 51 -5.12 0.53 20.55
CA GLU A 51 -6.11 0.35 21.62
C GLU A 51 -5.47 0.92 22.91
N ASP A 52 -5.96 2.07 23.35
CA ASP A 52 -5.68 2.67 24.67
C ASP A 52 -6.82 2.33 25.64
#